data_AF-A0A8S1DS45-F1
#
_entry.id   AF-A0A8S1DS45-F1
#
_cell.length_a   1.000
_cell.length_b   1.000
_cell.length_c   1.000
_cell.angle_alpha   90.00
_cell.angle_beta   90.00
_cell.angle_gamma   90.00
#
_symmetry.space_group_name_H-M   'P 1'
#
loop_
_entity.id
_entity.type
_entity.pdbx_description
1 polymer ?
#
loop_
_entity_poly.entity_id
_entity_poly.type
_entity_poly.pdbx_seq_one_letter_code
_entity_poly.pdbx_strand_id
1 'polypeptide(L)'
;MASLPKDMLEVLQTVLQKQKLTLEKHSLAAGCKPGDNFIGEILKVTALCRDENGAQRERRFVFKRPPADKDYCESLQVFKLIKNEEAFYTKVVPALNQFLRKNGKIIEKLPVPDVLFSRSDGISDVLVMEDLSLQGYTMANKAEGFTPPEVFLVLKKMGQLHGVALAMQELEPQHFFKVGNFIKEVYYFEEGRPQFSTIHFPCEAGVRMLEDRFPHRRDYVEKLKKVTDDFFSNLVQMVSTPTPLRVINHGDCWVNNILIKYEDGNPVDLRFLDFQIARFASLAHDLSYLLYCSCRKDTLDEHWDEFIAAYVSAVNDAIRAVGGRKSSITKHQVEQEMKKFAKSGIMHALMAVPFFVAATDEQPKLEGGLEIFDNFHQNTYKNLKTRDRLTDMIVHAIEKGYL
;
A
#
# COMPACT_ATOMS: atom_id res chain seq x y z
N MET A 1 -1.38 33.57 0.93
CA MET A 1 -0.85 32.27 0.44
C MET A 1 0.22 31.84 1.42
N ALA A 2 0.16 30.61 1.93
CA ALA A 2 1.24 30.10 2.77
C ALA A 2 2.52 29.94 1.93
N SER A 3 3.64 30.44 2.43
CA SER A 3 4.97 30.25 1.84
C SER A 3 5.56 28.92 2.30
N LEU A 4 6.39 28.29 1.46
CA LEU A 4 7.15 27.12 1.88
C LEU A 4 8.10 27.48 3.04
N PRO A 5 8.23 26.61 4.06
CA PRO A 5 9.32 26.69 5.02
C PRO A 5 10.69 26.74 4.32
N LYS A 6 11.67 27.43 4.92
CA LYS A 6 12.96 27.71 4.28
C LYS A 6 13.69 26.45 3.82
N ASP A 7 13.71 25.42 4.65
CA ASP A 7 14.30 24.11 4.36
C ASP A 7 13.61 23.41 3.17
N MET A 8 12.30 23.55 3.02
CA MET A 8 11.55 22.99 1.89
C MET A 8 11.75 23.81 0.60
N LEU A 9 11.95 25.12 0.72
CA LEU A 9 12.30 25.97 -0.42
C LEU A 9 13.68 25.60 -0.98
N GLU A 10 14.66 25.31 -0.13
CA GLU A 10 15.99 24.83 -0.53
C GLU A 10 15.90 23.48 -1.27
N VAL A 11 15.04 22.57 -0.78
CA VAL A 11 14.75 21.30 -1.45
C VAL A 11 14.09 21.53 -2.82
N LEU A 12 13.08 22.40 -2.92
CA LEU A 12 12.43 22.74 -4.18
C LEU A 12 13.43 23.31 -5.19
N GLN A 13 14.28 24.25 -4.77
CA GLN A 13 15.32 24.83 -5.62
C GLN A 13 16.30 23.77 -6.11
N THR A 14 16.71 22.84 -5.23
CA THR A 14 17.59 21.72 -5.59
C THR A 14 16.95 20.82 -6.66
N VAL A 15 15.67 20.48 -6.50
CA VAL A 15 14.92 19.68 -7.48
C VAL A 15 14.83 20.40 -8.82
N LEU A 16 14.49 21.68 -8.82
CA LEU A 16 14.37 22.48 -10.04
C LEU A 16 15.72 22.65 -10.75
N GLN A 17 16.80 22.87 -10.00
CA GLN A 17 18.14 22.99 -10.56
C GLN A 17 18.57 21.70 -11.28
N LYS A 18 18.27 20.51 -10.73
CA LYS A 18 18.50 19.22 -11.41
C LYS A 18 17.69 19.09 -12.71
N GLN A 19 16.54 19.75 -12.80
CA GLN A 19 15.71 19.82 -14.00
C GLN A 19 16.06 20.99 -14.93
N LYS A 20 17.14 21.74 -14.64
CA LYS A 20 17.52 22.96 -15.36
C LYS A 20 16.42 24.04 -15.39
N LEU A 21 15.70 24.17 -14.29
CA LEU A 21 14.64 25.15 -14.11
C LEU A 21 15.02 26.15 -13.02
N THR A 22 14.70 27.43 -13.25
CA THR A 22 14.82 28.49 -12.24
C THR A 22 13.45 28.83 -11.67
N LEU A 23 13.33 28.87 -10.34
CA LEU A 23 12.08 29.20 -9.67
C LEU A 23 11.76 30.69 -9.79
N GLU A 24 10.56 31.03 -10.25
CA GLU A 24 10.05 32.41 -10.25
C GLU A 24 9.04 32.63 -9.13
N LYS A 25 8.10 31.70 -8.95
CA LYS A 25 7.04 31.76 -7.93
C LYS A 25 6.65 30.37 -7.49
N HIS A 26 6.17 30.23 -6.25
CA HIS A 26 5.58 29.00 -5.75
C HIS A 26 4.29 29.25 -4.98
N SER A 27 3.47 28.21 -4.86
CA SER A 27 2.32 28.15 -3.96
C SER A 27 2.20 26.78 -3.32
N LEU A 28 1.67 26.77 -2.10
CA LEU A 28 1.47 25.59 -1.28
C LEU A 28 -0.02 25.30 -1.07
N ALA A 29 -0.40 24.03 -1.14
CA ALA A 29 -1.71 23.53 -0.75
C ALA A 29 -1.57 22.21 0.03
N ALA A 30 -2.59 21.85 0.79
CA ALA A 30 -2.69 20.50 1.35
C ALA A 30 -2.72 19.47 0.21
N GLY A 31 -1.93 18.41 0.33
CA GLY A 31 -1.77 17.42 -0.73
C GLY A 31 -2.80 16.29 -0.72
N CYS A 32 -3.47 16.09 0.41
CA CYS A 32 -4.52 15.10 0.60
C CYS A 32 -5.72 15.74 1.31
N LYS A 33 -6.90 15.13 1.17
CA LYS A 33 -8.05 15.49 2.01
C LYS A 33 -7.83 14.90 3.41
N PRO A 34 -8.52 15.41 4.45
CA PRO A 34 -8.56 14.72 5.74
C PRO A 34 -8.92 13.23 5.54
N GLY A 35 -8.29 12.33 6.30
CA GLY A 35 -8.54 10.89 6.21
C GLY A 35 -8.02 10.16 4.96
N ASP A 36 -7.31 10.84 4.05
CA ASP A 36 -6.63 10.19 2.93
C ASP A 36 -5.18 9.84 3.26
N ASN A 37 -4.58 10.52 4.23
CA ASN A 37 -3.27 10.19 4.77
C ASN A 37 -3.35 10.05 6.29
N PHE A 38 -2.88 8.92 6.79
CA PHE A 38 -2.82 8.64 8.22
C PHE A 38 -1.46 9.07 8.78
N ILE A 39 -0.36 8.61 8.17
CA ILE A 39 0.99 8.86 8.70
C ILE A 39 1.74 9.85 7.80
N GLY A 40 2.18 10.96 8.40
CA GLY A 40 2.92 12.02 7.69
C GLY A 40 2.06 13.22 7.29
N GLU A 41 2.73 14.22 6.72
CA GLU A 41 2.13 15.39 6.11
C GLU A 41 2.41 15.34 4.61
N ILE A 42 1.35 15.49 3.80
CA ILE A 42 1.45 15.56 2.34
C ILE A 42 1.14 16.99 1.91
N LEU A 43 2.10 17.60 1.22
CA LEU A 43 2.03 18.96 0.73
C LEU A 43 2.09 18.97 -0.80
N LYS A 44 1.17 19.69 -1.44
CA LYS A 44 1.20 19.96 -2.88
C LYS A 44 1.86 21.30 -3.13
N VAL A 45 2.96 21.27 -3.88
CA VAL A 45 3.74 22.46 -4.24
C VAL A 45 3.60 22.69 -5.73
N THR A 46 3.06 23.86 -6.10
CA THR A 46 3.06 24.34 -7.49
C THR A 46 4.16 25.37 -7.64
N ALA A 47 5.02 25.17 -8.63
CA ALA A 47 6.12 26.07 -8.97
C ALA A 47 5.95 26.60 -10.40
N LEU A 48 5.97 27.92 -10.52
CA LEU A 48 6.16 28.60 -11.80
C LEU A 48 7.66 28.83 -11.97
N CYS A 49 8.18 28.29 -13.07
CA CYS A 49 9.61 28.23 -13.34
C CYS A 49 9.91 28.73 -14.75
N ARG A 50 11.17 29.06 -14.98
CA ARG A 50 11.71 29.39 -16.30
C ARG A 50 12.74 28.35 -16.71
N ASP A 51 12.68 27.89 -17.96
CA ASP A 51 13.70 27.00 -18.54
C ASP A 51 14.91 27.79 -19.06
N GLU A 52 15.95 27.07 -19.50
CA GLU A 52 17.19 27.65 -20.02
C GLU A 52 16.98 28.54 -21.26
N ASN A 53 15.86 28.38 -21.98
CA ASN A 53 15.49 29.19 -23.14
C ASN A 53 14.61 30.38 -22.78
N GLY A 54 14.36 30.60 -21.48
CA GLY A 54 13.53 31.70 -21.00
C GLY A 54 12.03 31.43 -21.04
N ALA A 55 11.58 30.23 -21.42
CA ALA A 55 10.17 29.90 -21.48
C ALA A 55 9.62 29.50 -20.11
N GLN A 56 8.42 29.97 -19.80
CA GLN A 56 7.75 29.62 -18.54
C GLN A 56 7.21 28.19 -18.57
N ARG A 57 7.28 27.55 -17.41
CA ARG A 57 6.83 26.18 -17.15
C ARG A 57 6.16 26.12 -15.79
N GLU A 58 5.02 25.44 -15.71
CA GLU A 58 4.46 25.02 -14.44
C GLU A 58 4.98 23.62 -14.10
N ARG A 59 5.33 23.41 -12.83
CA ARG A 59 5.65 22.11 -12.24
C ARG A 59 4.87 21.92 -10.96
N ARG A 60 4.41 20.69 -10.72
CA ARG A 60 3.72 20.31 -9.50
C ARG A 60 4.41 19.13 -8.84
N PHE A 61 4.55 19.24 -7.53
CA PHE A 61 5.28 18.29 -6.70
C PHE A 61 4.44 17.90 -5.50
N VAL A 62 4.65 16.68 -5.04
CA VAL A 62 4.18 16.18 -3.75
C VAL A 62 5.37 16.09 -2.82
N PHE A 63 5.28 16.76 -1.68
CA PHE A 63 6.25 16.71 -0.59
C PHE A 63 5.61 15.90 0.53
N LYS A 64 6.17 14.73 0.83
CA LYS A 64 5.78 13.89 1.97
C LYS A 64 6.83 14.03 3.06
N ARG A 65 6.41 14.31 4.28
CA ARG A 65 7.31 14.48 5.44
C ARG A 65 6.69 13.92 6.72
N PRO A 66 7.46 13.67 7.79
CA PRO A 66 6.88 13.29 9.06
C PRO A 66 5.93 14.37 9.61
N PRO A 67 4.97 13.98 10.45
CA PRO A 67 4.18 14.91 11.25
C PRO A 67 5.08 15.87 12.06
N ALA A 68 4.59 17.06 12.35
CA ALA A 68 5.32 18.03 13.18
C ALA A 68 5.41 17.60 14.66
N ASP A 69 4.45 16.80 15.12
CA ASP A 69 4.41 16.26 16.48
C ASP A 69 5.44 15.14 16.67
N LYS A 70 6.45 15.40 17.49
CA LYS A 70 7.56 14.48 17.74
C LYS A 70 7.16 13.32 18.64
N ASP A 71 6.36 13.55 19.66
CA ASP A 71 5.90 12.51 20.58
C ASP A 71 5.04 11.50 19.81
N TYR A 72 4.21 12.02 18.90
CA TYR A 72 3.47 11.21 17.95
C TYR A 72 4.40 10.40 17.03
N CYS A 73 5.42 11.04 16.44
CA CYS A 73 6.41 10.34 15.62
C CYS A 73 7.13 9.20 16.35
N GLU A 74 7.48 9.42 17.62
CA GLU A 74 8.14 8.42 18.47
C GLU A 74 7.18 7.26 18.80
N SER A 75 5.94 7.55 19.20
CA SER A 75 4.94 6.54 19.59
C SER A 75 4.63 5.54 18.47
N LEU A 76 4.52 6.01 17.23
CA LEU A 76 4.26 5.18 16.05
C LEU A 76 5.53 4.75 15.30
N GLN A 77 6.71 5.09 15.83
CA GLN A 77 8.00 4.79 15.18
C GLN A 77 8.05 5.27 13.72
N VAL A 78 7.48 6.45 13.44
CA VAL A 78 7.31 7.02 12.09
C VAL A 78 8.63 7.08 11.31
N PHE A 79 9.74 7.29 12.01
CA PHE A 79 11.07 7.28 11.41
C PHE A 79 11.44 5.94 10.75
N LYS A 80 11.01 4.80 11.30
CA LYS A 80 11.21 3.49 10.65
C LYS A 80 10.42 3.40 9.34
N LEU A 81 9.19 3.90 9.33
CA LEU A 81 8.30 3.93 8.17
C LEU A 81 8.90 4.78 7.04
N ILE A 82 9.37 5.99 7.37
CA ILE A 82 10.01 6.91 6.42
C ILE A 82 11.27 6.31 5.82
N LYS A 83 12.14 5.72 6.66
CA LYS A 83 13.37 5.06 6.17
C LYS A 83 13.08 3.89 5.25
N ASN A 84 12.04 3.12 5.55
CA ASN A 84 11.65 1.99 4.74
C ASN A 84 11.10 2.45 3.38
N GLU A 85 10.27 3.51 3.36
CA GLU A 85 9.79 4.14 2.12
C GLU A 85 10.94 4.73 1.29
N GLU A 86 11.87 5.45 1.92
CA GLU A 86 13.06 5.97 1.24
C GLU A 86 13.91 4.83 0.66
N ALA A 87 14.15 3.76 1.42
CA ALA A 87 14.89 2.61 0.95
C ALA A 87 14.23 1.95 -0.28
N PHE A 88 12.89 1.86 -0.27
CA PHE A 88 12.14 1.38 -1.43
C PHE A 88 12.42 2.24 -2.67
N TYR A 89 12.19 3.55 -2.60
CA TYR A 89 12.33 4.42 -3.77
C TYR A 89 13.78 4.69 -4.20
N THR A 90 14.75 4.69 -3.28
CA THR A 90 16.14 5.03 -3.58
C THR A 90 17.04 3.82 -3.81
N LYS A 91 16.63 2.62 -3.37
CA LYS A 91 17.42 1.38 -3.52
C LYS A 91 16.68 0.31 -4.31
N VAL A 92 15.44 0.00 -3.95
CA VAL A 92 14.67 -1.09 -4.58
C VAL A 92 14.23 -0.73 -5.99
N VAL A 93 13.53 0.40 -6.15
CA VAL A 93 13.02 0.84 -7.45
C VAL A 93 14.14 0.99 -8.49
N PRO A 94 15.31 1.62 -8.18
CA PRO A 94 16.42 1.69 -9.13
C PRO A 94 16.99 0.32 -9.49
N ALA A 95 17.13 -0.60 -8.53
CA ALA A 95 17.67 -1.93 -8.78
C ALA A 95 16.74 -2.76 -9.68
N LEU A 96 15.43 -2.76 -9.39
CA LEU A 96 14.43 -3.45 -10.22
C LEU A 96 14.32 -2.83 -11.62
N ASN A 97 14.35 -1.50 -11.73
CA ASN A 97 14.36 -0.82 -13.04
C ASN A 97 15.66 -1.09 -13.82
N GLN A 98 16.81 -1.21 -13.15
CA GLN A 98 18.07 -1.59 -13.80
C GLN A 98 18.01 -3.03 -14.32
N PHE A 99 17.47 -3.95 -13.52
CA PHE A 99 17.24 -5.33 -13.94
C PHE A 99 16.28 -5.43 -15.13
N LEU A 100 15.20 -4.64 -15.12
CA LEU A 100 14.28 -4.48 -16.25
C LEU A 100 15.00 -3.96 -17.50
N ARG A 101 15.83 -2.92 -17.40
CA ARG A 101 16.58 -2.41 -18.57
C ARG A 101 17.60 -3.40 -19.10
N LYS A 102 18.21 -4.20 -18.22
CA LYS A 102 19.23 -5.20 -18.60
C LYS A 102 18.62 -6.41 -19.31
N ASN A 103 17.47 -6.87 -18.84
CA ASN A 103 16.90 -8.16 -19.26
C ASN A 103 15.57 -8.03 -20.03
N GLY A 104 14.90 -6.89 -19.91
CA GLY A 104 13.55 -6.64 -20.41
C GLY A 104 13.50 -6.02 -21.80
N LYS A 105 12.53 -6.46 -22.60
CA LYS A 105 12.22 -5.87 -23.92
C LYS A 105 10.92 -5.07 -23.96
N ILE A 106 10.05 -5.22 -22.94
CA ILE A 106 8.64 -4.79 -22.99
C ILE A 106 8.26 -3.93 -21.77
N ILE A 107 8.78 -4.25 -20.58
CA ILE A 107 8.50 -3.49 -19.36
C ILE A 107 9.60 -2.45 -19.18
N GLU A 108 9.25 -1.18 -19.40
CA GLU A 108 10.21 -0.07 -19.31
C GLU A 108 10.49 0.34 -17.85
N LYS A 109 9.47 0.28 -16.99
CA LYS A 109 9.54 0.79 -15.62
C LYS A 109 8.48 0.17 -14.71
N LEU A 110 8.78 0.12 -13.41
CA LEU A 110 7.80 -0.18 -12.38
C LEU A 110 6.67 0.86 -12.30
N PRO A 111 5.44 0.44 -11.94
CA PRO A 111 4.27 1.31 -11.84
C PRO A 111 4.25 2.10 -10.52
N VAL A 112 5.28 2.91 -10.29
CA VAL A 112 5.42 3.80 -9.11
C VAL A 112 5.82 5.21 -9.57
N PRO A 113 5.51 6.28 -8.82
CA PRO A 113 5.92 7.61 -9.20
C PRO A 113 7.44 7.80 -9.14
N ASP A 114 7.93 8.80 -9.86
CA ASP A 114 9.31 9.23 -9.75
C ASP A 114 9.57 9.99 -8.45
N VAL A 115 10.62 9.56 -7.75
CA VAL A 115 11.20 10.33 -6.65
C VAL A 115 12.27 11.24 -7.20
N LEU A 116 12.07 12.54 -7.02
CA LEU A 116 12.93 13.60 -7.50
C LEU A 116 13.99 13.98 -6.47
N PHE A 117 13.66 13.80 -5.19
CA PHE A 117 14.54 14.06 -4.06
C PHE A 117 14.09 13.25 -2.85
N SER A 118 15.04 12.77 -2.06
CA SER A 118 14.80 12.24 -0.73
C SER A 118 15.86 12.76 0.24
N ARG A 119 15.47 12.90 1.50
CA ARG A 119 16.34 13.13 2.63
C ARG A 119 15.73 12.41 3.83
N SER A 120 16.49 11.52 4.47
CA SER A 120 16.14 10.94 5.77
C SER A 120 17.31 11.08 6.75
N ASP A 121 17.46 12.29 7.31
CA ASP A 121 18.51 12.63 8.29
C ASP A 121 18.00 12.64 9.75
N GLY A 122 16.69 12.43 9.96
CA GLY A 122 16.02 12.48 11.26
C GLY A 122 15.73 13.90 11.76
N ILE A 123 16.06 14.92 10.97
CA ILE A 123 15.89 16.35 11.33
C ILE A 123 14.89 17.01 10.37
N SER A 124 15.05 16.77 9.07
CA SER A 124 14.34 17.46 8.00
C SER A 124 13.90 16.49 6.90
N ASP A 125 13.41 15.33 7.33
CA ASP A 125 13.01 14.22 6.48
C ASP A 125 11.95 14.65 5.45
N VAL A 126 12.20 14.34 4.19
CA VAL A 126 11.29 14.66 3.09
C VAL A 126 11.49 13.73 1.90
N LEU A 127 10.37 13.32 1.30
CA LEU A 127 10.32 12.64 0.02
C LEU A 127 9.58 13.56 -0.97
N VAL A 128 10.23 13.90 -2.08
CA VAL A 128 9.65 14.75 -3.13
C VAL A 128 9.39 13.91 -4.37
N MET A 129 8.13 13.91 -4.80
CA MET A 129 7.64 13.18 -5.97
C MET A 129 6.98 14.14 -6.96
N GLU A 130 6.83 13.69 -8.21
CA GLU A 130 5.99 14.39 -9.18
C GLU A 130 4.51 14.30 -8.77
N ASP A 131 3.76 15.40 -8.89
CA ASP A 131 2.29 15.36 -8.76
C ASP A 131 1.67 14.83 -10.06
N LEU A 132 1.22 13.59 -10.02
CA LEU A 132 0.63 12.89 -11.15
C LEU A 132 -0.79 13.37 -11.52
N SER A 133 -1.39 14.27 -10.75
CA SER A 133 -2.72 14.80 -11.07
C SER A 133 -2.77 15.52 -12.42
N LEU A 134 -1.67 16.15 -12.83
CA LEU A 134 -1.56 16.77 -14.17
C LEU A 134 -1.58 15.76 -15.31
N GLN A 135 -1.25 14.49 -15.03
CA GLN A 135 -1.27 13.40 -16.01
C GLN A 135 -2.61 12.64 -16.01
N GLY A 136 -3.61 13.15 -15.28
CA GLY A 136 -4.97 12.58 -15.23
C GLY A 136 -5.15 11.42 -14.25
N TYR A 137 -4.17 11.21 -13.35
CA TYR A 137 -4.29 10.19 -12.31
C TYR A 137 -5.12 10.69 -11.13
N THR A 138 -6.03 9.85 -10.63
CA THR A 138 -6.90 10.11 -9.47
C THR A 138 -7.04 8.89 -8.58
N MET A 139 -7.38 9.09 -7.31
CA MET A 139 -7.78 7.99 -6.42
C MET A 139 -9.21 7.54 -6.74
N ALA A 140 -9.48 6.25 -6.55
CA ALA A 140 -10.83 5.70 -6.60
C ALA A 140 -11.61 5.98 -5.29
N ASN A 141 -12.92 5.75 -5.29
CA ASN A 141 -13.75 6.01 -4.12
C ASN A 141 -13.56 4.92 -3.05
N LYS A 142 -12.90 5.27 -1.94
CA LYS A 142 -12.58 4.32 -0.86
C LYS A 142 -13.79 3.67 -0.19
N ALA A 143 -14.90 4.40 -0.09
CA ALA A 143 -16.12 3.91 0.53
C ALA A 143 -16.84 2.84 -0.32
N GLU A 144 -16.63 2.87 -1.65
CA GLU A 144 -17.19 1.93 -2.61
C GLU A 144 -16.23 0.75 -2.89
N GLY A 145 -14.92 1.02 -2.85
CA GLY A 145 -13.90 0.07 -3.28
C GLY A 145 -13.69 0.12 -4.80
N PHE A 146 -12.99 -0.88 -5.33
CA PHE A 146 -12.75 -1.00 -6.76
C PHE A 146 -13.90 -1.69 -7.50
N THR A 147 -14.17 -1.20 -8.69
CA THR A 147 -14.97 -1.89 -9.71
C THR A 147 -14.18 -3.07 -10.31
N PRO A 148 -14.84 -4.08 -10.91
CA PRO A 148 -14.11 -5.21 -11.49
C PRO A 148 -13.02 -4.81 -12.52
N PRO A 149 -13.25 -3.87 -13.46
CA PRO A 149 -12.20 -3.41 -14.37
C PRO A 149 -10.98 -2.80 -13.66
N GLU A 150 -11.20 -2.05 -12.58
CA GLU A 150 -10.10 -1.49 -11.77
C GLU A 150 -9.34 -2.61 -11.05
N VAL A 151 -10.03 -3.61 -10.48
CA VAL A 151 -9.39 -4.77 -9.84
C VAL A 151 -8.51 -5.52 -10.83
N PHE A 152 -8.99 -5.79 -12.05
CA PHE A 152 -8.18 -6.43 -13.09
C PHE A 152 -6.92 -5.62 -13.43
N LEU A 153 -7.03 -4.29 -13.55
CA LEU A 153 -5.86 -3.43 -13.80
C LEU A 153 -4.88 -3.46 -12.63
N VAL A 154 -5.36 -3.38 -11.39
CA VAL A 154 -4.53 -3.43 -10.17
C VAL A 154 -3.79 -4.76 -10.08
N LEU A 155 -4.49 -5.88 -10.27
CA LEU A 155 -3.89 -7.21 -10.26
C LEU A 155 -2.86 -7.40 -11.37
N LYS A 156 -3.10 -6.82 -12.56
CA LYS A 156 -2.12 -6.82 -13.65
C LYS A 156 -0.82 -6.09 -13.26
N LYS A 157 -0.94 -4.93 -12.62
CA LYS A 157 0.22 -4.10 -12.25
C LYS A 157 0.94 -4.60 -10.99
N MET A 158 0.20 -5.16 -10.04
CA MET A 158 0.74 -5.90 -8.90
C MET A 158 1.49 -7.15 -9.38
N GLY A 159 0.88 -7.93 -10.28
CA GLY A 159 1.51 -9.09 -10.90
C GLY A 159 2.79 -8.72 -11.65
N GLN A 160 2.81 -7.56 -12.31
CA GLN A 160 4.04 -7.02 -12.90
C GLN A 160 5.14 -6.79 -11.86
N LEU A 161 4.84 -6.09 -10.75
CA LEU A 161 5.80 -5.82 -9.69
C LEU A 161 6.35 -7.12 -9.07
N HIS A 162 5.45 -8.05 -8.72
CA HIS A 162 5.81 -9.34 -8.12
C HIS A 162 6.56 -10.25 -9.09
N GLY A 163 6.16 -10.29 -10.37
CA GLY A 163 6.81 -11.10 -11.39
C GLY A 163 8.23 -10.64 -11.70
N VAL A 164 8.49 -9.33 -11.71
CA VAL A 164 9.86 -8.81 -11.84
C VAL A 164 10.72 -9.24 -10.65
N ALA A 165 10.18 -9.24 -9.43
CA ALA A 165 10.89 -9.70 -8.24
C ALA A 165 11.21 -11.20 -8.30
N LEU A 166 10.24 -12.05 -8.66
CA LEU A 166 10.44 -13.50 -8.82
C LEU A 166 11.40 -13.85 -9.97
N ALA A 167 11.41 -13.05 -11.03
CA ALA A 167 12.37 -13.21 -12.11
C ALA A 167 13.79 -12.81 -11.69
N MET A 168 13.94 -11.74 -10.89
CA MET A 168 15.24 -11.39 -10.31
C MET A 168 15.72 -12.47 -9.34
N GLN A 169 14.82 -13.08 -8.57
CA GLN A 169 15.14 -14.24 -7.73
C GLN A 169 15.68 -15.42 -8.55
N GLU A 170 15.15 -15.67 -9.74
CA GLU A 170 15.64 -16.72 -10.65
C GLU A 170 17.00 -16.39 -11.26
N LEU A 171 17.11 -15.20 -11.86
CA LEU A 171 18.21 -14.83 -12.75
C LEU A 171 19.40 -14.22 -12.01
N GLU A 172 19.14 -13.53 -10.89
CA GLU A 172 20.15 -12.82 -10.10
C GLU A 172 19.90 -13.01 -8.58
N PRO A 173 19.86 -14.26 -8.05
CA PRO A 173 19.40 -14.55 -6.69
C PRO A 173 20.15 -13.77 -5.59
N GLN A 174 21.47 -13.65 -5.69
CA GLN A 174 22.26 -12.88 -4.72
C GLN A 174 21.88 -11.39 -4.73
N HIS A 175 21.61 -10.84 -5.91
CA HIS A 175 21.18 -9.46 -6.05
C HIS A 175 19.75 -9.28 -5.51
N PHE A 176 18.85 -10.21 -5.82
CA PHE A 176 17.49 -10.23 -5.27
C PHE A 176 17.47 -10.16 -3.73
N PHE A 177 18.22 -11.03 -3.06
CA PHE A 177 18.28 -11.01 -1.59
C PHE A 177 18.94 -9.73 -1.06
N LYS A 178 19.97 -9.20 -1.74
CA LYS A 178 20.57 -7.91 -1.38
C LYS A 178 19.54 -6.77 -1.49
N VAL A 179 18.75 -6.74 -2.56
CA VAL A 179 17.72 -5.72 -2.79
C VAL A 179 16.59 -5.84 -1.77
N GLY A 180 16.07 -7.06 -1.53
CA GLY A 180 15.06 -7.33 -0.51
C GLY A 180 15.51 -6.92 0.90
N ASN A 181 16.79 -7.11 1.23
CA ASN A 181 17.36 -6.74 2.54
C ASN A 181 17.47 -5.22 2.80
N PHE A 182 17.30 -4.38 1.78
CA PHE A 182 17.14 -2.93 2.01
C PHE A 182 15.83 -2.60 2.72
N ILE A 183 14.79 -3.42 2.50
CA ILE A 183 13.50 -3.31 3.15
C ILE A 183 13.56 -4.04 4.50
N LYS A 184 13.02 -3.40 5.54
CA LYS A 184 12.91 -3.97 6.88
C LYS A 184 11.44 -4.18 7.21
N GLU A 185 11.15 -5.23 7.99
CA GLU A 185 9.82 -5.35 8.58
C GLU A 185 9.71 -4.30 9.69
N VAL A 186 8.89 -3.29 9.44
CA VAL A 186 8.75 -2.09 10.30
C VAL A 186 7.35 -1.95 10.88
N TYR A 187 6.47 -2.93 10.65
CA TYR A 187 5.09 -2.90 11.12
C TYR A 187 4.74 -4.12 11.98
N TYR A 188 5.14 -5.32 11.57
CA TYR A 188 4.88 -6.57 12.30
C TYR A 188 6.18 -7.19 12.82
N PHE A 189 6.69 -6.60 13.90
CA PHE A 189 7.90 -7.04 14.62
C PHE A 189 7.63 -7.01 16.12
N GLU A 190 8.30 -7.87 16.90
CA GLU A 190 7.96 -8.09 18.31
C GLU A 190 8.04 -6.83 19.17
N GLU A 191 9.06 -6.00 18.97
CA GLU A 191 9.22 -4.72 19.68
C GLU A 191 8.14 -3.68 19.31
N GLY A 192 7.38 -3.94 18.25
CA GLY A 192 6.24 -3.12 17.81
C GLY A 192 4.90 -3.52 18.44
N ARG A 193 4.84 -4.64 19.17
CA ARG A 193 3.61 -5.13 19.81
C ARG A 193 2.81 -4.07 20.59
N PRO A 194 3.44 -3.13 21.34
CA PRO A 194 2.70 -2.09 22.06
C PRO A 194 1.82 -1.20 21.16
N GLN A 195 2.17 -1.00 19.88
CA GLN A 195 1.38 -0.22 18.92
C GLN A 195 0.03 -0.89 18.57
N PHE A 196 -0.10 -2.19 18.84
CA PHE A 196 -1.29 -2.99 18.55
C PHE A 196 -2.07 -3.33 19.82
N SER A 197 -1.84 -2.62 20.93
CA SER A 197 -2.53 -2.84 22.21
C SER A 197 -4.05 -2.69 22.13
N THR A 198 -4.56 -1.94 21.16
CA THR A 198 -5.99 -1.70 20.94
C THR A 198 -6.65 -2.73 20.01
N ILE A 199 -5.91 -3.75 19.55
CA ILE A 199 -6.41 -4.74 18.58
C ILE A 199 -7.50 -5.66 19.12
N HIS A 200 -7.60 -5.77 20.44
CA HIS A 200 -8.59 -6.63 21.10
C HIS A 200 -10.02 -6.24 20.71
N PHE A 201 -10.33 -4.94 20.63
CA PHE A 201 -11.68 -4.49 20.31
C PHE A 201 -12.10 -4.87 18.88
N PRO A 202 -11.33 -4.56 17.80
CA PRO A 202 -11.65 -5.02 16.45
C PRO A 202 -11.85 -6.54 16.34
N CYS A 203 -11.03 -7.32 17.05
CA CYS A 203 -11.12 -8.78 17.09
C CYS A 203 -12.45 -9.26 17.70
N GLU A 204 -12.79 -8.77 18.89
CA GLU A 204 -14.05 -9.10 19.56
C GLU A 204 -15.26 -8.64 18.74
N ALA A 205 -15.19 -7.45 18.15
CA ALA A 205 -16.26 -6.91 17.33
C ALA A 205 -16.51 -7.80 16.10
N GLY A 206 -15.45 -8.23 15.41
CA GLY A 206 -15.55 -9.16 14.28
C GLY A 206 -16.23 -10.49 14.66
N VAL A 207 -15.87 -11.04 15.83
CA VAL A 207 -16.52 -12.25 16.38
C VAL A 207 -18.01 -12.03 16.65
N ARG A 208 -18.37 -10.94 17.36
CA ARG A 208 -19.77 -10.63 17.67
C ARG A 208 -20.59 -10.42 16.40
N MET A 209 -20.02 -9.77 15.40
CA MET A 209 -20.69 -9.57 14.11
C MET A 209 -21.05 -10.88 13.41
N LEU A 210 -20.17 -11.90 13.48
CA LEU A 210 -20.49 -13.24 12.97
C LEU A 210 -21.57 -13.93 13.81
N GLU A 211 -21.49 -13.83 15.14
CA GLU A 211 -22.48 -14.41 16.06
C GLU A 211 -23.87 -13.80 15.81
N ASP A 212 -23.95 -12.48 15.62
CA ASP A 212 -25.20 -11.76 15.35
C ASP A 212 -25.81 -12.15 13.99
N ARG A 213 -24.99 -12.19 12.92
CA ARG A 213 -25.47 -12.45 11.55
C ARG A 213 -25.69 -13.94 11.26
N PHE A 214 -24.94 -14.83 11.93
CA PHE A 214 -24.99 -16.28 11.73
C PHE A 214 -25.02 -17.05 13.07
N PRO A 215 -26.10 -16.91 13.87
CA PRO A 215 -26.17 -17.47 15.23
C PRO A 215 -26.07 -19.00 15.29
N HIS A 216 -26.27 -19.69 14.16
CA HIS A 216 -26.18 -21.15 14.04
C HIS A 216 -24.86 -21.64 13.41
N ARG A 217 -23.96 -20.74 12.99
CA ARG A 217 -22.68 -21.08 12.35
C ARG A 217 -21.51 -20.94 13.32
N ARG A 218 -21.51 -21.78 14.35
CA ARG A 218 -20.40 -21.83 15.33
C ARG A 218 -19.05 -22.07 14.66
N ASP A 219 -19.04 -22.82 13.56
CA ASP A 219 -17.85 -23.07 12.75
C ASP A 219 -17.24 -21.78 12.15
N TYR A 220 -18.05 -20.77 11.83
CA TYR A 220 -17.55 -19.48 11.33
C TYR A 220 -16.84 -18.70 12.44
N VAL A 221 -17.46 -18.67 13.62
CA VAL A 221 -16.92 -18.00 14.80
C VAL A 221 -15.60 -18.65 15.24
N GLU A 222 -15.54 -19.98 15.26
CA GLU A 222 -14.32 -20.73 15.63
C GLU A 222 -13.17 -20.47 14.65
N LYS A 223 -13.44 -20.38 13.35
CA LYS A 223 -12.42 -20.04 12.34
C LYS A 223 -11.85 -18.64 12.56
N LEU A 224 -12.69 -17.64 12.84
CA LEU A 224 -12.21 -16.29 13.14
C LEU A 224 -11.42 -16.25 14.47
N LYS A 225 -11.92 -16.87 15.53
CA LYS A 225 -11.23 -16.90 16.84
C LYS A 225 -9.81 -17.45 16.75
N LYS A 226 -9.60 -18.52 15.97
CA LYS A 226 -8.26 -19.09 15.73
C LYS A 226 -7.23 -18.09 15.21
N VAL A 227 -7.65 -17.06 14.46
CA VAL A 227 -6.74 -16.03 13.96
C VAL A 227 -6.67 -14.81 14.86
N THR A 228 -7.74 -14.51 15.60
CA THR A 228 -7.80 -13.33 16.48
C THR A 228 -7.24 -13.54 17.88
N ASP A 229 -7.23 -14.76 18.42
CA ASP A 229 -6.78 -15.02 19.80
C ASP A 229 -5.29 -14.66 20.02
N ASP A 230 -4.44 -14.90 19.01
CA ASP A 230 -3.03 -14.49 19.01
C ASP A 230 -2.71 -13.61 17.80
N PHE A 231 -3.55 -12.58 17.60
CA PHE A 231 -3.58 -11.76 16.39
C PHE A 231 -2.20 -11.22 16.00
N PHE A 232 -1.51 -10.53 16.91
CA PHE A 232 -0.25 -9.88 16.56
C PHE A 232 0.86 -10.89 16.27
N SER A 233 1.01 -11.93 17.10
CA SER A 233 2.05 -12.94 16.89
C SER A 233 1.81 -13.74 15.61
N ASN A 234 0.55 -14.01 15.26
CA ASN A 234 0.19 -14.59 13.96
C ASN A 234 0.68 -13.73 12.78
N LEU A 235 0.54 -12.40 12.84
CA LEU A 235 1.04 -11.50 11.80
C LEU A 235 2.56 -11.51 11.72
N VAL A 236 3.26 -11.39 12.87
CA VAL A 236 4.73 -11.46 12.95
C VAL A 236 5.24 -12.77 12.37
N GLN A 237 4.61 -13.90 12.72
CA GLN A 237 4.97 -15.21 12.21
C GLN A 237 4.76 -15.29 10.69
N MET A 238 3.62 -14.82 10.18
CA MET A 238 3.32 -14.91 8.74
C MET A 238 4.31 -14.09 7.90
N VAL A 239 4.63 -12.85 8.29
CA VAL A 239 5.56 -12.01 7.50
C VAL A 239 7.01 -12.50 7.57
N SER A 240 7.40 -13.19 8.64
CA SER A 240 8.74 -13.75 8.79
C SER A 240 8.90 -15.13 8.13
N THR A 241 7.80 -15.82 7.82
CA THR A 241 7.82 -17.18 7.27
C THR A 241 8.50 -17.21 5.88
N PRO A 242 9.51 -18.08 5.68
CA PRO A 242 10.12 -18.30 4.37
C PRO A 242 9.17 -18.95 3.37
N THR A 243 9.27 -18.54 2.10
CA THR A 243 8.49 -19.08 0.99
C THR A 243 9.25 -18.96 -0.34
N PRO A 244 9.10 -19.90 -1.29
CA PRO A 244 9.60 -19.72 -2.65
C PRO A 244 8.92 -18.58 -3.41
N LEU A 245 7.71 -18.16 -3.02
CA LEU A 245 6.95 -17.07 -3.65
C LEU A 245 7.16 -15.73 -2.94
N ARG A 246 8.38 -15.51 -2.46
CA ARG A 246 8.79 -14.30 -1.75
C ARG A 246 9.01 -13.15 -2.74
N VAL A 247 8.46 -11.99 -2.42
CA VAL A 247 8.58 -10.76 -3.21
C VAL A 247 8.80 -9.57 -2.30
N ILE A 248 9.09 -8.41 -2.88
CA ILE A 248 9.06 -7.14 -2.15
C ILE A 248 7.63 -6.62 -2.24
N ASN A 249 6.87 -6.88 -1.19
CA ASN A 249 5.49 -6.46 -1.06
C ASN A 249 5.37 -4.95 -0.90
N HIS A 250 4.25 -4.41 -1.36
CA HIS A 250 3.81 -3.05 -1.02
C HIS A 250 3.50 -2.92 0.48
N GLY A 251 2.86 -3.93 1.07
CA GLY A 251 2.52 -4.00 2.49
C GLY A 251 1.26 -3.23 2.90
N ASP A 252 0.82 -2.25 2.11
CA ASP A 252 -0.39 -1.43 2.33
C ASP A 252 -1.17 -1.20 1.02
N CYS A 253 -1.41 -2.27 0.26
CA CYS A 253 -1.97 -2.17 -1.08
C CYS A 253 -3.51 -2.08 -1.06
N TRP A 254 -4.03 -0.89 -0.77
CA TRP A 254 -5.46 -0.60 -0.77
C TRP A 254 -5.82 0.62 -1.63
N VAL A 255 -7.12 0.83 -1.84
CA VAL A 255 -7.68 1.81 -2.79
C VAL A 255 -7.10 3.23 -2.69
N ASN A 256 -6.75 3.73 -1.50
CA ASN A 256 -6.16 5.07 -1.34
C ASN A 256 -4.69 5.18 -1.75
N ASN A 257 -3.95 4.06 -1.72
CA ASN A 257 -2.54 4.03 -2.10
C ASN A 257 -2.36 3.72 -3.59
N ILE A 258 -3.43 3.81 -4.39
CA ILE A 258 -3.41 3.52 -5.81
C ILE A 258 -4.05 4.67 -6.57
N LEU A 259 -3.25 5.30 -7.43
CA LEU A 259 -3.73 6.28 -8.38
C LEU A 259 -4.06 5.62 -9.72
N ILE A 260 -5.26 5.82 -10.25
CA ILE A 260 -5.72 5.28 -11.52
C ILE A 260 -5.91 6.42 -12.53
N LYS A 261 -5.49 6.17 -13.77
CA LYS A 261 -5.78 7.02 -14.93
C LYS A 261 -6.92 6.40 -15.74
N TYR A 262 -7.88 7.23 -16.14
CA TYR A 262 -9.03 6.81 -16.94
C TYR A 262 -9.01 7.45 -18.33
N GLU A 263 -9.40 6.68 -19.33
CA GLU A 263 -9.67 7.15 -20.69
C GLU A 263 -11.06 6.63 -21.10
N ASP A 264 -11.95 7.53 -21.52
CA ASP A 264 -13.35 7.22 -21.82
C ASP A 264 -14.08 6.41 -20.72
N GLY A 265 -13.77 6.73 -19.46
CA GLY A 265 -14.34 6.06 -18.28
C GLY A 265 -13.72 4.70 -17.93
N ASN A 266 -12.77 4.20 -18.73
CA ASN A 266 -12.10 2.92 -18.48
C ASN A 266 -10.74 3.12 -17.81
N PRO A 267 -10.38 2.29 -16.80
CA PRO A 267 -9.08 2.38 -16.16
C PRO A 267 -7.99 1.86 -17.12
N VAL A 268 -7.03 2.71 -17.48
CA VAL A 268 -5.98 2.37 -18.49
C VAL A 268 -4.58 2.23 -17.90
N ASP A 269 -4.30 2.90 -16.79
CA ASP A 269 -3.00 2.83 -16.12
C ASP A 269 -3.12 3.17 -14.63
N LEU A 270 -2.12 2.81 -13.83
CA LEU A 270 -2.08 3.17 -12.41
C LEU A 270 -0.66 3.33 -11.87
N ARG A 271 -0.55 3.95 -10.69
CA ARG A 271 0.67 4.04 -9.90
C ARG A 271 0.37 3.65 -8.45
N PHE A 272 1.19 2.77 -7.90
CA PHE A 272 1.20 2.49 -6.47
C PHE A 272 1.95 3.59 -5.73
N LEU A 273 1.36 4.08 -4.65
CA LEU A 273 1.92 5.07 -3.74
C LEU A 273 2.29 4.42 -2.41
N ASP A 274 3.01 5.15 -1.58
CA ASP A 274 3.17 4.84 -0.15
C ASP A 274 3.67 3.42 0.21
N PHE A 275 4.98 3.22 0.03
CA PHE A 275 5.65 1.96 0.36
C PHE A 275 6.22 1.95 1.79
N GLN A 276 5.61 2.70 2.72
CA GLN A 276 6.14 2.88 4.07
C GLN A 276 6.20 1.58 4.90
N ILE A 277 5.24 0.69 4.71
CA ILE A 277 5.23 -0.66 5.33
C ILE A 277 5.54 -1.77 4.33
N ALA A 278 6.28 -1.45 3.26
CA ALA A 278 6.80 -2.45 2.34
C ALA A 278 7.57 -3.52 3.12
N ARG A 279 7.46 -4.77 2.67
CA ARG A 279 8.05 -5.93 3.37
C ARG A 279 8.54 -6.98 2.39
N PHE A 280 9.44 -7.83 2.84
CA PHE A 280 10.03 -8.88 2.01
C PHE A 280 9.47 -10.26 2.38
N ALA A 281 8.23 -10.51 1.95
CA ALA A 281 7.41 -11.63 2.40
C ALA A 281 6.69 -12.31 1.23
N SER A 282 5.70 -13.15 1.52
CA SER A 282 4.91 -13.84 0.50
C SER A 282 4.10 -12.86 -0.36
N LEU A 283 4.01 -13.12 -1.66
CA LEU A 283 3.11 -12.39 -2.57
C LEU A 283 1.64 -12.39 -2.14
N ALA A 284 1.24 -13.36 -1.31
CA ALA A 284 -0.12 -13.49 -0.82
C ALA A 284 -0.52 -12.37 0.16
N HIS A 285 0.44 -11.68 0.76
CA HIS A 285 0.13 -10.54 1.65
C HIS A 285 -0.54 -9.40 0.90
N ASP A 286 0.06 -8.90 -0.18
CA ASP A 286 -0.56 -7.83 -0.95
C ASP A 286 -1.82 -8.30 -1.68
N LEU A 287 -1.81 -9.53 -2.22
CA LEU A 287 -2.96 -10.06 -2.94
C LEU A 287 -4.18 -10.17 -2.03
N SER A 288 -4.01 -10.72 -0.82
CA SER A 288 -5.10 -10.84 0.15
C SER A 288 -5.50 -9.49 0.75
N TYR A 289 -4.54 -8.61 1.06
CA TYR A 289 -4.86 -7.25 1.51
C TYR A 289 -5.74 -6.56 0.46
N LEU A 290 -5.29 -6.46 -0.79
CA LEU A 290 -6.03 -5.76 -1.84
C LEU A 290 -7.45 -6.29 -1.99
N LEU A 291 -7.60 -7.61 -2.14
CA LEU A 291 -8.90 -8.23 -2.40
C LEU A 291 -9.87 -8.05 -1.22
N TYR A 292 -9.42 -8.22 0.02
CA TYR A 292 -10.31 -8.12 1.19
C TYR A 292 -10.54 -6.70 1.69
N CYS A 293 -9.61 -5.77 1.45
CA CYS A 293 -9.77 -4.39 1.88
C CYS A 293 -10.47 -3.52 0.84
N SER A 294 -10.27 -3.82 -0.45
CA SER A 294 -10.67 -2.91 -1.53
C SER A 294 -11.76 -3.45 -2.45
N CYS A 295 -12.24 -4.68 -2.27
CA CYS A 295 -13.35 -5.24 -3.07
C CYS A 295 -14.60 -5.50 -2.22
N ARG A 296 -15.75 -5.63 -2.89
CA ARG A 296 -17.01 -6.05 -2.29
C ARG A 296 -17.22 -7.55 -2.48
N LYS A 297 -18.03 -8.18 -1.61
CA LYS A 297 -18.20 -9.64 -1.63
C LYS A 297 -18.88 -10.12 -2.90
N ASP A 298 -19.88 -9.42 -3.40
CA ASP A 298 -20.51 -9.72 -4.69
C ASP A 298 -19.49 -9.77 -5.83
N THR A 299 -18.62 -8.77 -5.93
CA THR A 299 -17.50 -8.74 -6.89
C THR A 299 -16.54 -9.91 -6.69
N LEU A 300 -16.21 -10.26 -5.43
CA LEU A 300 -15.33 -11.39 -5.14
C LEU A 300 -16.00 -12.74 -5.46
N ASP A 301 -17.26 -12.93 -5.09
CA ASP A 301 -18.02 -14.15 -5.35
C ASP A 301 -18.09 -14.42 -6.86
N GLU A 302 -18.34 -13.38 -7.66
CA GLU A 302 -18.46 -13.47 -9.12
C GLU A 302 -17.11 -13.69 -9.81
N HIS A 303 -16.08 -12.92 -9.45
CA HIS A 303 -14.85 -12.84 -10.24
C HIS A 303 -13.61 -13.45 -9.58
N TRP A 304 -13.71 -14.10 -8.41
CA TRP A 304 -12.54 -14.61 -7.68
C TRP A 304 -11.56 -15.39 -8.55
N ASP A 305 -12.07 -16.35 -9.31
CA ASP A 305 -11.24 -17.24 -10.13
C ASP A 305 -10.58 -16.50 -11.29
N GLU A 306 -11.26 -15.52 -11.87
CA GLU A 306 -10.75 -14.66 -12.94
C GLU A 306 -9.68 -13.71 -12.41
N PHE A 307 -9.88 -13.13 -11.22
CA PHE A 307 -8.90 -12.28 -10.56
C PHE A 307 -7.61 -13.02 -10.25
N ILE A 308 -7.69 -14.22 -9.64
CA ILE A 308 -6.48 -15.03 -9.39
C ILE A 308 -5.79 -15.41 -10.70
N ALA A 309 -6.56 -15.77 -11.74
CA ALA A 309 -5.99 -16.10 -13.04
C ALA A 309 -5.32 -14.89 -13.71
N ALA A 310 -5.92 -13.70 -13.66
CA ALA A 310 -5.37 -12.47 -14.21
C ALA A 310 -4.06 -12.08 -13.50
N TYR A 311 -4.04 -12.17 -12.17
CA TYR A 311 -2.82 -11.96 -11.37
C TYR A 311 -1.70 -12.94 -11.78
N VAL A 312 -2.00 -14.24 -11.85
CA VAL A 312 -1.04 -15.29 -12.25
C VAL A 312 -0.52 -15.04 -13.67
N SER A 313 -1.40 -14.68 -14.60
CA SER A 313 -1.00 -14.34 -15.98
C SER A 313 -0.02 -13.18 -15.97
N ALA A 314 -0.35 -12.09 -15.26
CA ALA A 314 0.49 -10.90 -15.20
C ALA A 314 1.87 -11.16 -14.55
N VAL A 315 1.93 -11.98 -13.50
CA VAL A 315 3.20 -12.43 -12.91
C VAL A 315 4.04 -13.17 -13.95
N ASN A 316 3.43 -14.14 -14.64
CA ASN A 316 4.14 -14.95 -15.63
C ASN A 316 4.55 -14.15 -16.86
N ASP A 317 3.73 -13.19 -17.30
CA ASP A 317 4.06 -12.27 -18.38
C ASP A 317 5.28 -11.42 -18.03
N ALA A 318 5.34 -10.88 -16.80
CA ALA A 318 6.48 -10.12 -16.33
C ALA A 318 7.75 -10.96 -16.21
N ILE A 319 7.65 -12.21 -15.74
CA ILE A 319 8.78 -13.15 -15.69
C ILE A 319 9.32 -13.42 -17.09
N ARG A 320 8.44 -13.73 -18.05
CA ARG A 320 8.83 -13.98 -19.45
C ARG A 320 9.43 -12.75 -20.12
N ALA A 321 8.91 -11.56 -19.81
CA ALA A 321 9.35 -10.30 -20.41
C ALA A 321 10.84 -9.98 -20.14
N VAL A 322 11.40 -10.54 -19.07
CA VAL A 322 12.83 -10.43 -18.70
C VAL A 322 13.61 -11.73 -18.90
N GLY A 323 13.05 -12.70 -19.63
CA GLY A 323 13.72 -13.96 -19.97
C GLY A 323 13.72 -15.03 -18.87
N GLY A 324 13.04 -14.81 -17.75
CA GLY A 324 12.81 -15.83 -16.72
C GLY A 324 11.85 -16.91 -17.22
N ARG A 325 12.00 -18.14 -16.72
CA ARG A 325 11.11 -19.26 -17.08
C ARG A 325 10.82 -20.16 -15.89
N LYS A 326 11.82 -20.46 -15.06
CA LYS A 326 11.72 -21.41 -13.94
C LYS A 326 10.87 -20.87 -12.79
N SER A 327 10.76 -19.56 -12.64
CA SER A 327 9.92 -18.91 -11.64
C SER A 327 8.45 -18.77 -12.06
N SER A 328 8.05 -19.26 -13.25
CA SER A 328 6.64 -19.20 -13.65
C SER A 328 5.77 -19.92 -12.61
N ILE A 329 4.68 -19.28 -12.20
CA ILE A 329 3.79 -19.76 -11.15
C ILE A 329 2.49 -20.29 -11.74
N THR A 330 1.87 -21.22 -11.02
CA THR A 330 0.55 -21.76 -11.32
C THR A 330 -0.50 -21.17 -10.40
N LYS A 331 -1.76 -21.17 -10.85
CA LYS A 331 -2.91 -20.83 -10.00
C LYS A 331 -2.92 -21.65 -8.72
N HIS A 332 -2.65 -22.95 -8.82
CA HIS A 332 -2.59 -23.85 -7.66
C HIS A 332 -1.52 -23.41 -6.64
N GLN A 333 -0.31 -23.03 -7.08
CA GLN A 333 0.72 -22.54 -6.17
C GLN A 333 0.29 -21.26 -5.45
N VAL A 334 -0.37 -20.33 -6.15
CA VAL A 334 -0.92 -19.10 -5.53
C VAL A 334 -2.01 -19.46 -4.53
N GLU A 335 -2.92 -20.38 -4.83
CA GLU A 335 -3.96 -20.80 -3.89
C GLU A 335 -3.39 -21.47 -2.64
N GLN A 336 -2.35 -22.30 -2.76
CA GLN A 336 -1.66 -22.89 -1.61
C GLN A 336 -0.95 -21.83 -0.77
N GLU A 337 -0.40 -20.81 -1.42
CA GLU A 337 0.22 -19.67 -0.76
C GLU A 337 -0.83 -18.82 -0.02
N MET A 338 -1.98 -18.56 -0.65
CA MET A 338 -3.11 -17.87 -0.06
C MET A 338 -3.68 -18.63 1.13
N LYS A 339 -3.79 -19.97 1.09
CA LYS A 339 -4.19 -20.77 2.26
C LYS A 339 -3.32 -20.56 3.50
N LYS A 340 -2.04 -20.23 3.32
CA LYS A 340 -1.11 -19.98 4.43
C LYS A 340 -1.18 -18.55 4.95
N PHE A 341 -1.29 -17.58 4.03
CA PHE A 341 -1.02 -16.18 4.34
C PHE A 341 -2.23 -15.25 4.16
N ALA A 342 -3.31 -15.65 3.47
CA ALA A 342 -4.42 -14.77 3.15
C ALA A 342 -5.27 -14.35 4.36
N LYS A 343 -5.21 -15.11 5.45
CA LYS A 343 -5.75 -14.68 6.75
C LYS A 343 -5.16 -13.34 7.21
N SER A 344 -3.92 -13.02 6.83
CA SER A 344 -3.36 -11.68 7.10
C SER A 344 -4.20 -10.58 6.46
N GLY A 345 -4.74 -10.77 5.24
CA GLY A 345 -5.64 -9.80 4.61
C GLY A 345 -6.92 -9.53 5.43
N ILE A 346 -7.54 -10.56 6.01
CA ILE A 346 -8.70 -10.38 6.91
C ILE A 346 -8.32 -9.67 8.20
N MET A 347 -7.16 -10.00 8.75
CA MET A 347 -6.63 -9.34 9.94
C MET A 347 -6.39 -7.85 9.68
N HIS A 348 -5.80 -7.49 8.53
CA HIS A 348 -5.71 -6.09 8.11
C HIS A 348 -7.10 -5.46 7.91
N ALA A 349 -8.05 -6.17 7.30
CA ALA A 349 -9.39 -5.65 7.08
C ALA A 349 -10.08 -5.26 8.40
N LEU A 350 -9.99 -6.10 9.44
CA LEU A 350 -10.52 -5.80 10.79
C LEU A 350 -9.96 -4.48 11.36
N MET A 351 -8.70 -4.17 11.09
CA MET A 351 -8.09 -2.90 11.51
C MET A 351 -8.46 -1.75 10.59
N ALA A 352 -8.42 -1.96 9.29
CA ALA A 352 -8.33 -0.88 8.32
C ALA A 352 -9.69 -0.48 7.71
N VAL A 353 -10.61 -1.42 7.47
CA VAL A 353 -11.94 -1.15 6.87
C VAL A 353 -12.77 -0.11 7.65
N PRO A 354 -12.74 -0.07 9.00
CA PRO A 354 -13.38 1.03 9.74
C PRO A 354 -12.92 2.41 9.26
N PHE A 355 -11.62 2.61 9.04
CA PHE A 355 -11.09 3.87 8.49
C PHE A 355 -11.52 4.12 7.04
N PHE A 356 -11.86 3.08 6.29
CA PHE A 356 -12.20 3.22 4.87
C PHE A 356 -13.67 3.59 4.67
N VAL A 357 -14.54 3.09 5.54
CA VAL A 357 -16.00 3.29 5.44
C VAL A 357 -16.47 4.55 6.16
N ALA A 358 -15.77 4.96 7.24
CA ALA A 358 -16.09 6.20 7.95
C ALA A 358 -15.97 7.42 7.03
N ALA A 359 -16.90 8.37 7.18
CA ALA A 359 -16.83 9.62 6.45
C ALA A 359 -15.52 10.35 6.77
N THR A 360 -14.94 11.02 5.78
CA THR A 360 -13.64 11.70 5.89
C THR A 360 -13.54 12.64 7.10
N ASP A 361 -14.62 13.31 7.47
CA ASP A 361 -14.74 14.22 8.59
C ASP A 361 -14.95 13.52 9.96
N GLU A 362 -15.34 12.25 9.96
CA GLU A 362 -15.48 11.40 11.16
C GLU A 362 -14.19 10.64 11.50
N GLN A 363 -13.21 10.65 10.58
CA GLN A 363 -11.95 9.95 10.79
C GLN A 363 -11.07 10.69 11.81
N PRO A 364 -10.45 9.96 12.74
CA PRO A 364 -9.62 10.57 13.75
C PRO A 364 -8.39 11.16 13.09
N LYS A 365 -8.02 12.36 13.52
CA LYS A 365 -6.64 12.78 13.36
C LYS A 365 -5.81 11.92 14.30
N LEU A 366 -4.70 11.37 13.81
CA LEU A 366 -3.80 10.57 14.64
C LEU A 366 -3.12 11.35 15.77
N GLU A 367 -3.25 12.68 15.79
CA GLU A 367 -2.66 13.63 16.74
C GLU A 367 -3.19 13.54 18.19
N GLY A 368 -3.51 12.35 18.70
CA GLY A 368 -3.82 12.15 20.12
C GLY A 368 -3.67 10.72 20.62
N GLY A 369 -2.80 9.95 19.96
CA GLY A 369 -2.35 8.64 20.43
C GLY A 369 -3.31 7.48 20.17
N LEU A 370 -2.93 6.29 20.66
CA LEU A 370 -3.62 5.02 20.39
C LEU A 370 -5.04 4.97 20.98
N GLU A 371 -5.36 5.76 22.01
CA GLU A 371 -6.71 5.80 22.59
C GLU A 371 -7.75 6.38 21.63
N ILE A 372 -7.35 7.32 20.76
CA ILE A 372 -8.24 7.85 19.72
C ILE A 372 -8.59 6.75 18.71
N PHE A 373 -7.65 5.86 18.41
CA PHE A 373 -7.89 4.71 17.54
C PHE A 373 -8.93 3.79 18.15
N ASP A 374 -8.81 3.47 19.43
CA ASP A 374 -9.77 2.60 20.10
C ASP A 374 -11.18 3.22 20.08
N ASN A 375 -11.31 4.48 20.47
CA ASN A 375 -12.58 5.21 20.44
C ASN A 375 -13.19 5.27 19.03
N PHE A 376 -12.36 5.49 18.01
CA PHE A 376 -12.81 5.50 16.63
C PHE A 376 -13.31 4.14 16.18
N HIS A 377 -12.60 3.05 16.48
CA HIS A 377 -13.08 1.71 16.19
C HIS A 377 -14.40 1.47 16.92
N GLN A 378 -14.48 1.73 18.22
CA GLN A 378 -15.70 1.54 19.00
C GLN A 378 -16.92 2.24 18.41
N ASN A 379 -16.75 3.43 17.83
CA ASN A 379 -17.83 4.15 17.18
C ASN A 379 -18.12 3.64 15.76
N THR A 380 -17.11 3.34 14.97
CA THR A 380 -17.28 2.94 13.58
C THR A 380 -17.85 1.52 13.45
N TYR A 381 -17.56 0.64 14.41
CA TYR A 381 -18.16 -0.69 14.50
C TYR A 381 -19.66 -0.67 14.88
N LYS A 382 -20.23 0.50 15.23
CA LYS A 382 -21.69 0.68 15.35
C LYS A 382 -22.35 0.94 13.99
N ASN A 383 -21.58 1.33 12.98
CA ASN A 383 -22.09 1.59 11.63
C ASN A 383 -22.38 0.26 10.91
N LEU A 384 -23.64 0.05 10.51
CA LEU A 384 -24.07 -1.15 9.81
C LEU A 384 -23.29 -1.40 8.51
N LYS A 385 -22.97 -0.35 7.74
CA LYS A 385 -22.20 -0.49 6.49
C LYS A 385 -20.79 -1.03 6.74
N THR A 386 -20.14 -0.59 7.82
CA THR A 386 -18.83 -1.11 8.23
C THR A 386 -18.94 -2.57 8.64
N ARG A 387 -19.94 -2.89 9.48
CA ARG A 387 -20.18 -4.26 9.95
C ARG A 387 -20.45 -5.20 8.78
N ASP A 388 -21.36 -4.82 7.89
CA ASP A 388 -21.73 -5.63 6.73
C ASP A 388 -20.51 -5.89 5.83
N ARG A 389 -19.75 -4.85 5.49
CA ARG A 389 -18.54 -4.99 4.66
C ARG A 389 -17.52 -5.94 5.30
N LEU A 390 -17.24 -5.79 6.58
CA LEU A 390 -16.30 -6.66 7.30
C LEU A 390 -16.79 -8.09 7.40
N THR A 391 -18.06 -8.31 7.79
CA THR A 391 -18.64 -9.65 7.88
C THR A 391 -18.65 -10.34 6.53
N ASP A 392 -18.98 -9.62 5.46
CA ASP A 392 -18.97 -10.13 4.09
C ASP A 392 -17.57 -10.64 3.68
N MET A 393 -16.50 -9.90 4.01
CA MET A 393 -15.12 -10.34 3.73
C MET A 393 -14.71 -11.56 4.55
N ILE A 394 -15.07 -11.60 5.84
CA ILE A 394 -14.77 -12.73 6.71
C ILE A 394 -15.49 -13.99 6.20
N VAL A 395 -16.78 -13.88 5.85
CA VAL A 395 -17.57 -14.98 5.28
C VAL A 395 -16.97 -15.47 3.97
N HIS A 396 -16.62 -14.57 3.05
CA HIS A 396 -15.97 -14.95 1.80
C HIS A 396 -14.67 -15.72 2.04
N ALA A 397 -13.80 -15.25 2.94
CA ALA A 397 -12.55 -15.94 3.27
C ALA A 397 -12.78 -17.32 3.88
N ILE A 398 -13.81 -17.47 4.74
CA ILE A 398 -14.20 -18.76 5.29
C ILE A 398 -14.70 -19.72 4.20
N GLU A 399 -15.54 -19.24 3.29
CA GLU A 399 -16.13 -20.02 2.19
C GLU A 399 -15.09 -20.48 1.17
N LYS A 400 -14.07 -19.66 0.91
CA LYS A 400 -12.93 -20.02 0.06
C LYS A 400 -11.84 -20.84 0.79
N GLY A 401 -11.96 -21.04 2.11
CA GLY A 401 -11.00 -21.82 2.90
C GLY A 401 -9.68 -21.11 3.20
N TYR A 402 -9.71 -19.78 3.33
CA TYR A 402 -8.57 -18.94 3.71
C TYR A 402 -8.57 -18.51 5.19
N LEU A 403 -9.60 -18.94 5.94
CA LEU A 403 -9.72 -18.82 7.40
C LEU A 403 -10.02 -20.17 8.06
#